data_AF-A0A7S2N8U2-F1
#
_entry.id   AF-A0A7S2N8U2-F1
#
_cell.length_a   1.000
_cell.length_b   1.000
_cell.length_c   1.000
_cell.angle_alpha   90.00
_cell.angle_beta   90.00
_cell.angle_gamma   90.00
#
_symmetry.space_group_name_H-M   'P 1'
#
loop_
_entity.id
_entity.type
_entity.pdbx_description
1 polymer ?
#
loop_
_entity_poly.entity_id
_entity_poly.type
_entity_poly.pdbx_seq_one_letter_code
_entity_poly.pdbx_strand_id
1 'polypeptide(L)'
;MYYRACVRVELLRLYSRWVADLEVALEFLAILTSLKQKAKHQVSNRHLSDESFELLVLRGVADVQDEVGATLFHNVGLAYAVNLTSCCSHWVHASFISTPVTRSLDVVLAQRRAFARLKRELSRGSGKV
;
A
#
# COMPACT_ATOMS: atom_id res chain seq x y z
N MET A 1 14.15 16.59 15.25
CA MET A 1 13.44 16.39 13.96
C MET A 1 13.19 14.89 13.81
N TYR A 2 12.05 14.47 13.27
CA TYR A 2 11.76 13.04 13.05
C TYR A 2 11.48 12.80 11.57
N TYR A 3 11.93 11.66 11.06
CA TYR A 3 11.84 11.21 9.68
C TYR A 3 10.94 9.99 9.57
N ARG A 4 10.30 9.83 8.40
CA ARG A 4 9.49 8.66 8.08
C ARG A 4 9.58 8.37 6.60
N ALA A 5 10.02 7.16 6.26
CA ALA A 5 9.99 6.67 4.89
C ALA A 5 8.56 6.31 4.49
N CYS A 6 8.20 6.61 3.25
CA CYS A 6 6.89 6.27 2.68
C CYS A 6 7.04 5.92 1.21
N VAL A 7 6.44 4.81 0.79
CA VAL A 7 6.38 4.37 -0.60
C VAL A 7 4.96 3.98 -0.97
N ARG A 8 4.59 4.18 -2.23
CA ARG A 8 3.27 3.81 -2.77
C ARG A 8 3.37 2.71 -3.82
N VAL A 9 2.58 1.65 -3.65
CA VAL A 9 2.32 0.59 -4.62
C VAL A 9 0.83 0.68 -4.99
N GLU A 10 0.53 1.28 -6.14
CA GLU A 10 -0.84 1.64 -6.54
C GLU A 10 -1.60 2.45 -5.46
N LEU A 11 -2.56 1.83 -4.78
CA LEU A 11 -3.36 2.37 -3.69
C LEU A 11 -2.80 1.99 -2.30
N LEU A 12 -1.91 1.01 -2.22
CA LEU A 12 -1.25 0.64 -0.98
C LEU A 12 -0.13 1.64 -0.66
N ARG A 13 -0.15 2.19 0.55
CA ARG A 13 0.96 2.99 1.09
C ARG A 13 1.70 2.18 2.15
N LEU A 14 3.02 2.19 2.04
CA LEU A 14 3.91 1.52 2.95
C LEU A 14 4.68 2.60 3.68
N TYR A 15 4.82 2.47 4.98
CA TYR A 15 5.41 3.48 5.84
C TYR A 15 6.43 2.85 6.77
N SER A 16 7.50 3.55 7.11
CA SER A 16 8.28 3.18 8.29
C SER A 16 7.62 3.71 9.57
N ARG A 17 8.12 3.27 10.72
CA ARG A 17 8.02 4.03 11.96
C ARG A 17 8.72 5.40 11.83
N TRP A 18 8.34 6.34 12.69
CA TRP A 18 9.09 7.58 12.85
C TRP A 18 10.44 7.30 13.53
N VAL A 19 11.51 7.89 13.02
CA VAL A 19 12.87 7.78 13.59
C VAL A 19 13.52 9.16 13.66
N ALA A 20 14.36 9.39 14.66
CA ALA A 20 15.11 10.65 14.78
C ALA A 20 16.35 10.67 13.86
N ASP A 21 16.84 9.49 13.49
CA ASP A 21 18.02 9.30 12.65
C ASP A 21 17.65 9.24 11.16
N LEU A 22 18.30 10.08 10.35
CA LEU A 22 18.08 10.14 8.90
C LEU A 22 18.63 8.90 8.19
N GLU A 23 19.76 8.35 8.64
CA GLU A 23 20.39 7.16 8.03
C GLU A 23 19.46 5.96 8.15
N VAL A 24 18.90 5.74 9.34
CA VAL A 24 17.87 4.71 9.58
C VAL A 24 16.61 4.95 8.74
N ALA A 25 16.22 6.21 8.52
CA ALA A 25 15.09 6.52 7.64
C ALA A 25 15.37 6.17 6.17
N LEU A 26 16.61 6.36 5.70
CA LEU A 26 17.02 6.00 4.35
C LEU A 26 17.11 4.48 4.17
N GLU A 27 17.56 3.73 5.18
CA GLU A 27 17.49 2.26 5.18
C GLU A 27 16.05 1.78 5.01
N PHE A 28 15.11 2.34 5.77
CA PHE A 28 13.69 2.02 5.58
C PHE A 28 13.19 2.39 4.19
N LEU A 29 13.62 3.52 3.63
CA LEU A 29 13.25 3.91 2.27
C LEU A 29 13.76 2.90 1.23
N ALA A 30 14.98 2.39 1.39
CA ALA A 30 15.53 1.34 0.54
C ALA A 30 14.68 0.06 0.62
N ILE A 31 14.37 -0.42 1.83
CA ILE A 31 13.51 -1.60 2.07
C ILE A 31 12.15 -1.43 1.38
N LEU A 32 11.48 -0.30 1.62
CA LEU A 32 10.18 0.00 1.03
C LEU A 32 10.23 0.12 -0.49
N THR A 33 11.33 0.60 -1.04
CA THR A 33 11.53 0.73 -2.49
C THR A 33 11.76 -0.63 -3.14
N SER A 34 12.56 -1.51 -2.53
CA SER A 34 12.75 -2.89 -2.96
C SER A 34 11.43 -3.66 -3.01
N LEU A 35 10.59 -3.52 -1.98
CA LEU A 35 9.26 -4.12 -1.96
C LEU A 35 8.40 -3.62 -3.12
N LYS A 36 8.37 -2.31 -3.36
CA LYS A 36 7.63 -1.73 -4.49
C LYS A 36 8.15 -2.24 -5.83
N GLN A 37 9.46 -2.37 -6.00
CA GLN A 37 10.06 -2.86 -7.24
C GLN A 37 9.68 -4.32 -7.48
N LYS A 38 9.78 -5.19 -6.46
CA LYS A 38 9.37 -6.60 -6.56
C LYS A 38 7.89 -6.73 -6.91
N ALA A 39 7.03 -5.99 -6.20
CA ALA A 39 5.61 -5.96 -6.50
C ALA A 39 5.32 -5.51 -7.95
N LYS A 40 6.06 -4.52 -8.47
CA LYS A 40 5.90 -4.02 -9.85
C LYS A 40 6.47 -4.94 -10.93
N HIS A 41 7.66 -5.50 -10.75
CA HIS A 41 8.28 -6.37 -11.75
C HIS A 41 7.46 -7.62 -12.02
N GLN A 42 6.75 -8.11 -11.00
CA GLN A 42 5.85 -9.24 -11.14
C GLN A 42 4.50 -8.87 -11.81
N VAL A 43 4.17 -7.58 -11.94
CA VAL A 43 2.98 -7.06 -12.66
C VAL A 43 3.21 -7.00 -14.17
N SER A 44 4.43 -6.69 -14.62
CA SER A 44 4.76 -6.45 -16.04
C SER A 44 4.45 -7.62 -16.99
N ASN A 45 4.16 -8.81 -16.46
CA ASN A 45 3.93 -10.02 -17.23
C ASN A 45 2.46 -10.50 -17.31
N ARG A 46 1.49 -9.90 -16.61
CA ARG A 46 0.08 -10.37 -16.63
C ARG A 46 -0.94 -9.25 -16.42
N HIS A 47 -2.07 -9.28 -17.13
CA HIS A 47 -3.26 -8.52 -16.73
C HIS A 47 -3.73 -9.04 -15.37
N LEU A 48 -3.55 -8.25 -14.31
CA LEU A 48 -3.82 -8.68 -12.93
C LEU A 48 -5.30 -8.53 -12.59
N SER A 49 -5.92 -9.63 -12.17
CA SER A 49 -7.12 -9.60 -11.34
C SER A 49 -6.79 -9.04 -9.95
N ASP A 50 -7.80 -8.64 -9.17
CA ASP A 50 -7.62 -8.18 -7.79
C ASP A 50 -6.91 -9.21 -6.90
N GLU A 51 -7.14 -10.50 -7.11
CA GLU A 51 -6.45 -11.60 -6.39
C GLU A 51 -4.97 -11.67 -6.74
N SER A 52 -4.63 -11.29 -7.98
CA SER A 52 -3.24 -11.32 -8.43
C SER A 52 -2.42 -10.24 -7.72
N PHE A 53 -2.97 -9.05 -7.46
CA PHE A 53 -2.27 -8.00 -6.70
C PHE A 53 -1.94 -8.41 -5.24
N GLU A 54 -2.87 -9.06 -4.54
CA GLU A 54 -2.66 -9.42 -3.13
C GLU A 54 -1.57 -10.47 -2.98
N LEU A 55 -1.57 -11.48 -3.85
CA LEU A 55 -0.53 -12.49 -3.93
C LEU A 55 0.85 -11.88 -4.19
N LEU A 56 0.92 -10.85 -5.04
CA LEU A 56 2.16 -10.14 -5.36
C LEU A 56 2.69 -9.32 -4.18
N VAL A 57 1.79 -8.63 -3.45
CA VAL A 57 2.17 -7.90 -2.25
C VAL A 57 2.63 -8.87 -1.16
N LEU A 58 1.92 -10.00 -0.96
CA LEU A 58 2.31 -11.05 -0.02
C LEU A 58 3.69 -11.62 -0.32
N ARG A 59 3.95 -11.96 -1.59
CA ARG A 59 5.27 -12.46 -2.03
C ARG A 59 6.35 -11.40 -1.88
N GLY A 60 6.11 -10.17 -2.34
CA GLY A 60 7.09 -9.09 -2.19
C GLY A 60 7.42 -8.77 -0.74
N VAL A 61 6.44 -8.88 0.16
CA VAL A 61 6.67 -8.75 1.61
C VAL A 61 7.53 -9.89 2.14
N ALA A 62 7.19 -11.15 1.81
CA ALA A 62 7.97 -12.32 2.23
C ALA A 62 9.41 -12.26 1.71
N ASP A 63 9.61 -12.00 0.42
CA ASP A 63 10.94 -11.95 -0.19
C ASP A 63 11.82 -10.85 0.45
N VAL A 64 11.23 -9.70 0.81
CA VAL A 64 11.98 -8.62 1.47
C VAL A 64 12.23 -8.97 2.94
N GLN A 65 11.28 -9.58 3.63
CA GLN A 65 11.45 -10.04 5.00
C GLN A 65 12.60 -11.06 5.12
N ASP A 66 12.75 -11.94 4.12
CA ASP A 66 13.85 -12.91 4.06
C ASP A 66 15.20 -12.23 3.77
N GLU A 67 15.23 -11.18 2.95
CA GLU A 67 16.46 -10.46 2.58
C GLU A 67 17.03 -9.57 3.68
N VAL A 68 16.18 -8.76 4.34
CA VAL A 68 16.62 -7.84 5.41
C VAL A 68 16.43 -8.38 6.82
N GLY A 69 15.81 -9.54 6.96
CA GLY A 69 15.52 -10.18 8.24
C GLY A 69 14.28 -9.62 8.94
N ALA A 70 13.61 -10.48 9.71
CA ALA A 70 12.32 -10.19 10.36
C ALA A 70 12.36 -8.97 11.31
N THR A 71 13.48 -8.74 11.99
CA THR A 71 13.62 -7.67 12.99
C THR A 71 13.61 -6.27 12.36
N LEU A 72 14.28 -6.09 11.23
CA LEU A 72 14.25 -4.82 10.48
C LEU A 72 12.86 -4.60 9.87
N PHE A 73 12.25 -5.66 9.34
CA PHE A 73 10.92 -5.58 8.73
C PHE A 73 9.81 -5.24 9.74
N HIS A 74 9.91 -5.67 11.01
CA HIS A 74 8.96 -5.34 12.08
C HIS A 74 8.76 -3.83 12.32
N ASN A 75 9.69 -3.00 11.86
CA ASN A 75 9.61 -1.53 11.95
C ASN A 75 8.89 -0.87 10.77
N VAL A 76 8.46 -1.66 9.78
CA VAL A 76 7.61 -1.23 8.67
C VAL A 76 6.14 -1.34 9.07
N GLY A 77 5.42 -0.24 8.91
CA GLY A 77 3.96 -0.17 8.98
C GLY A 77 3.34 -0.12 7.58
N LEU A 78 2.12 -0.61 7.48
CA LEU A 78 1.33 -0.67 6.25
C LEU A 78 0.10 0.21 6.45
N ALA A 79 -0.29 0.99 5.45
CA ALA A 79 -1.58 1.67 5.46
C ALA A 79 -2.19 1.65 4.06
N TYR A 80 -3.46 1.31 3.96
CA TYR A 80 -4.12 1.34 2.66
C TYR A 80 -4.65 2.75 2.39
N ALA A 81 -4.35 3.31 1.22
CA ALA A 81 -4.88 4.61 0.82
C ALA A 81 -5.83 4.45 -0.36
N VAL A 82 -7.10 4.61 -0.05
CA VAL A 82 -8.16 4.68 -1.02
C VAL A 82 -8.05 5.98 -1.81
N ASN A 83 -8.07 5.89 -3.13
CA ASN A 83 -8.29 7.06 -3.99
C ASN A 83 -9.79 7.22 -4.30
N LEU A 84 -10.38 8.34 -3.89
CA LEU A 84 -11.78 8.69 -4.10
C LEU A 84 -12.03 9.59 -5.33
N THR A 85 -11.00 10.09 -6.03
CA THR A 85 -11.21 11.07 -7.14
C THR A 85 -12.11 10.53 -8.25
N SER A 86 -12.16 9.21 -8.44
CA SER A 86 -12.99 8.57 -9.48
C SER A 86 -14.43 8.29 -9.05
N CYS A 87 -14.74 8.34 -7.74
CA CYS A 87 -16.05 7.98 -7.20
C CYS A 87 -16.89 9.20 -6.81
N CYS A 88 -16.25 10.33 -6.51
CA CYS A 88 -16.93 11.53 -6.04
C CYS A 88 -16.22 12.78 -6.56
N SER A 89 -16.61 13.28 -7.74
CA SER A 89 -16.15 14.57 -8.29
C SER A 89 -16.51 15.78 -7.42
N HIS A 90 -17.33 15.58 -6.38
CA HIS A 90 -17.87 16.62 -5.50
C HIS A 90 -17.14 16.77 -4.16
N TRP A 91 -16.12 15.95 -3.88
CA TRP A 91 -15.38 16.04 -2.62
C TRP A 91 -14.35 17.17 -2.68
N VAL A 92 -14.47 18.13 -1.76
CA VAL A 92 -13.74 19.43 -1.76
C VAL A 92 -12.32 19.31 -1.21
N HIS A 93 -11.93 18.17 -0.62
CA HIS A 93 -10.60 17.97 -0.05
C HIS A 93 -9.91 16.69 -0.53
N ALA A 94 -8.63 16.55 -0.14
CA ALA A 94 -7.67 15.57 -0.66
C ALA A 94 -8.34 14.27 -1.08
N SER A 95 -8.18 13.91 -2.35
CA SER A 95 -8.95 12.84 -2.99
C SER A 95 -8.58 11.43 -2.52
N PHE A 96 -8.08 11.28 -1.29
CA PHE A 96 -7.67 10.01 -0.72
C PHE A 96 -8.09 9.90 0.75
N ILE A 97 -8.65 8.75 1.12
CA ILE A 97 -8.80 8.34 2.52
C ILE A 97 -7.75 7.27 2.81
N SER A 98 -6.95 7.46 3.84
CA SER A 98 -6.03 6.42 4.32
C SER A 98 -6.59 5.72 5.54
N THR A 99 -6.47 4.40 5.57
CA THR A 99 -6.73 3.63 6.78
C THR A 99 -5.66 3.93 7.82
N PRO A 100 -5.94 3.71 9.12
CA PRO A 100 -4.93 3.79 10.15
C PRO A 100 -3.75 2.88 9.82
N VAL A 101 -2.55 3.32 10.17
CA VAL A 101 -1.32 2.53 9.98
C VAL A 101 -1.42 1.27 10.85
N THR A 102 -1.23 0.11 10.23
CA THR A 102 -1.25 -1.20 10.86
C THR A 102 0.01 -1.99 10.49
N ARG A 103 0.38 -2.97 11.30
CA ARG A 103 1.47 -3.91 10.96
C ARG A 103 0.95 -5.24 10.40
N SER A 104 -0.38 -5.41 10.37
CA SER A 104 -1.01 -6.61 9.83
C SER A 104 -1.32 -6.43 8.36
N LEU A 105 -0.66 -7.23 7.53
CA LEU A 105 -0.94 -7.28 6.10
C LEU A 105 -2.36 -7.80 5.83
N ASP A 106 -2.83 -8.78 6.60
CA ASP A 106 -4.20 -9.31 6.47
C ASP A 106 -5.27 -8.23 6.66
N VAL A 107 -5.09 -7.36 7.65
CA VAL A 107 -5.99 -6.22 7.89
C VAL A 107 -6.01 -5.27 6.69
N VAL A 108 -4.84 -4.97 6.14
CA VAL A 108 -4.70 -4.09 4.96
C VAL A 108 -5.35 -4.70 3.72
N LEU A 109 -5.15 -6.00 3.50
CA LEU A 109 -5.75 -6.72 2.38
C LEU A 109 -7.28 -6.81 2.54
N ALA A 110 -7.78 -7.08 3.75
CA ALA A 110 -9.21 -7.06 4.04
C ALA A 110 -9.83 -5.68 3.76
N GLN A 111 -9.17 -4.60 4.17
CA GLN A 111 -9.59 -3.22 3.88
C GLN A 111 -9.61 -2.93 2.37
N ARG A 112 -8.60 -3.40 1.63
CA ARG A 112 -8.55 -3.30 0.17
C ARG A 112 -9.75 -4.00 -0.48
N ARG A 113 -10.06 -5.24 -0.08
CA ARG A 113 -11.21 -6.00 -0.62
C ARG A 113 -12.53 -5.30 -0.36
N ALA A 114 -12.72 -4.81 0.87
CA ALA A 114 -13.90 -4.03 1.24
C ALA A 114 -14.03 -2.77 0.37
N PHE A 115 -12.93 -2.07 0.13
CA PHE A 115 -12.94 -0.89 -0.73
C PHE A 115 -13.15 -1.22 -2.22
N ALA A 116 -12.52 -2.27 -2.74
CA ALA A 116 -12.72 -2.71 -4.12
C ALA A 116 -14.18 -3.09 -4.40
N ARG A 117 -14.87 -3.67 -3.41
CA ARG A 117 -16.31 -3.90 -3.45
C ARG A 117 -17.09 -2.58 -3.48
N LEU A 118 -16.82 -1.67 -2.54
CA LEU A 118 -17.49 -0.35 -2.49
C LEU A 118 -17.30 0.44 -3.80
N LYS A 119 -16.09 0.45 -4.36
CA LYS A 119 -15.79 1.10 -5.64
C LYS A 119 -16.65 0.52 -6.77
N ARG A 120 -16.79 -0.81 -6.86
CA ARG A 120 -17.66 -1.45 -7.87
C ARG A 120 -19.13 -1.08 -7.68
N GLU A 121 -19.61 -0.99 -6.45
CA GLU A 121 -20.98 -0.59 -6.12
C GLU A 121 -21.23 0.88 -6.52
N LEU A 122 -20.31 1.80 -6.16
CA LEU A 122 -20.40 3.21 -6.53
C LEU A 122 -20.32 3.44 -8.04
N SER A 123 -19.43 2.74 -8.75
CA SER A 123 -19.36 2.82 -10.22
C SER A 123 -20.61 2.30 -10.93
N ARG A 124 -21.38 1.40 -10.29
CA ARG A 124 -22.68 0.92 -10.80
C ARG A 124 -23.80 1.89 -10.48
N GLY A 125 -23.73 2.56 -9.32
CA GLY A 125 -24.72 3.54 -8.86
C GLY A 125 -24.58 4.93 -9.50
N SER A 126 -23.38 5.31 -9.98
CA SER A 126 -23.16 6.60 -10.66
C SER A 126 -23.67 6.62 -12.10
N GLY A 127 -24.81 5.94 -12.36
CA GLY A 127 -25.42 5.77 -13.67
C GLY A 127 -25.10 6.94 -14.59
N LYS A 128 -24.29 6.68 -15.61
CA LYS A 128 -24.23 7.56 -16.76
C LYS A 128 -25.65 7.61 -17.31
N VAL A 129 -26.36 8.67 -16.95
CA VAL A 129 -27.28 9.37 -17.86
C VAL A 129 -26.42 10.23 -18.75
#